data_AF-A0AA85JN08-F1
#
_entry.id   AF-A0AA85JN08-F1
#
_cell.length_a   1.000
_cell.length_b   1.000
_cell.length_c   1.000
_cell.angle_alpha   90.00
_cell.angle_beta   90.00
_cell.angle_gamma   90.00
#
_symmetry.space_group_name_H-M   'P 1'
#
loop_
_entity.id
_entity.type
_entity.pdbx_description
1 polymer ?
#
loop_
_entity_poly.entity_id
_entity_poly.type
_entity_poly.pdbx_seq_one_letter_code
_entity_poly.pdbx_strand_id
1 'polypeptide(L)'
;MNKYPILLLVLIGALNYSTAYSVTAMIKILNYKYADKVKADKSWCDNSPSHAACSPAFEFCLRPFYSQQCDTTYKFGSPDPQYQHVNNISFSAKLSSKLTNPLQFTLKQWQQLMVLSATVTNQDYNPSNLIDTVTYTMSSVNPAISEKAANWEPFTLTSENSVMSIEGVFKVFNSPLVH
;
A
#
# COMPACT_ATOMS: atom_id res chain seq x y z
N MET A 1 9.37 -68.05 -21.63
CA MET A 1 10.41 -67.27 -20.92
C MET A 1 10.15 -65.80 -21.15
N ASN A 2 9.76 -65.11 -20.07
CA ASN A 2 9.62 -63.66 -19.99
C ASN A 2 10.88 -62.94 -20.45
N LYS A 3 10.71 -61.81 -21.13
CA LYS A 3 11.39 -60.52 -20.86
C LYS A 3 10.88 -59.45 -21.82
N TYR A 4 9.79 -58.80 -21.43
CA TYR A 4 9.54 -57.41 -21.82
C TYR A 4 10.38 -56.54 -20.88
N PRO A 5 11.43 -55.83 -21.32
CA PRO A 5 11.95 -54.74 -20.52
C PRO A 5 11.04 -53.54 -20.73
N ILE A 6 10.29 -53.26 -19.67
CA ILE A 6 9.66 -52.00 -19.27
C ILE A 6 10.36 -50.82 -19.95
N LEU A 7 9.79 -50.36 -21.05
CA LEU A 7 10.12 -49.10 -21.69
C LEU A 7 8.81 -48.31 -21.77
N LEU A 8 8.87 -47.05 -21.37
CA LEU A 8 7.78 -46.06 -21.39
C LEU A 8 6.80 -46.06 -20.20
N LEU A 9 7.34 -45.85 -19.00
CA LEU A 9 6.60 -45.21 -17.89
C LEU A 9 7.50 -44.17 -17.20
N VAL A 10 8.08 -43.26 -18.00
CA VAL A 10 8.71 -42.03 -17.52
C VAL A 10 8.28 -40.89 -18.46
N LEU A 11 6.98 -40.70 -18.63
CA LEU A 11 6.42 -39.58 -19.41
C LEU A 11 4.98 -39.25 -18.97
N ILE A 12 4.71 -39.35 -17.67
CA ILE A 12 3.62 -38.60 -17.00
C ILE A 12 4.17 -38.10 -15.65
N GLY A 13 5.36 -37.53 -15.73
CA GLY A 13 6.01 -36.81 -14.65
C GLY A 13 6.44 -35.44 -15.16
N ALA A 14 5.68 -34.85 -16.08
CA ALA A 14 5.74 -33.43 -16.34
C ALA A 14 5.16 -32.73 -15.12
N LEU A 15 5.99 -32.66 -14.08
CA LEU A 15 6.21 -31.49 -13.26
C LEU A 15 4.96 -30.61 -13.14
N ASN A 16 4.01 -31.06 -12.33
CA ASN A 16 3.30 -30.13 -11.46
C ASN A 16 4.36 -29.56 -10.48
N TYR A 17 5.31 -28.76 -10.98
CA TYR A 17 5.82 -27.68 -10.17
C TYR A 17 4.60 -26.80 -9.96
N SER A 18 3.86 -27.05 -8.89
CA SER A 18 3.07 -26.02 -8.26
C SER A 18 4.08 -24.94 -7.88
N THR A 19 4.41 -24.08 -8.84
CA THR A 19 5.18 -22.87 -8.60
C THR A 19 4.34 -22.17 -7.57
N ALA A 20 4.81 -22.15 -6.33
CA ALA A 20 4.09 -21.46 -5.29
C ALA A 20 4.21 -19.97 -5.67
N TYR A 21 3.06 -19.32 -5.79
CA TYR A 21 2.97 -17.91 -6.17
C TYR A 21 2.69 -17.11 -4.90
N SER A 22 3.32 -15.94 -4.80
CA SER A 22 2.84 -14.86 -3.93
C SER A 22 1.93 -13.94 -4.74
N VAL A 23 1.24 -13.04 -4.06
CA VAL A 23 0.50 -11.96 -4.69
C VAL A 23 1.23 -10.65 -4.41
N THR A 24 1.48 -9.87 -5.45
CA THR A 24 2.01 -8.53 -5.34
C THR A 24 0.91 -7.50 -5.62
N ALA A 25 0.76 -6.55 -4.70
CA ALA A 25 -0.04 -5.36 -4.90
C ALA A 25 0.88 -4.15 -4.99
N MET A 26 0.85 -3.47 -6.14
CA MET A 26 1.55 -2.21 -6.33
C MET A 26 0.59 -1.06 -6.10
N ILE A 27 0.90 -0.17 -5.14
CA ILE A 27 0.09 1.00 -4.80
C ILE A 27 0.86 2.25 -5.20
N LYS A 28 0.40 2.93 -6.25
CA LYS A 28 0.95 4.21 -6.68
C LYS A 28 0.14 5.34 -6.08
N ILE A 29 0.77 6.13 -5.22
CA ILE A 29 0.14 7.29 -4.60
C ILE A 29 0.29 8.48 -5.56
N LEU A 30 -0.77 9.22 -5.82
CA LEU A 30 -0.78 10.32 -6.79
C LEU A 30 -0.84 11.68 -6.10
N ASN A 31 -1.83 11.88 -5.24
CA ASN A 31 -2.04 13.16 -4.56
C ASN A 31 -2.40 12.98 -3.09
N TYR A 32 -2.03 13.96 -2.27
CA TYR A 32 -2.54 14.16 -0.92
C TYR A 32 -3.07 15.58 -0.81
N LYS A 33 -4.22 15.74 -0.15
CA LYS A 33 -4.80 17.04 0.20
C LYS A 33 -5.27 17.02 1.64
N TYR A 34 -4.93 18.09 2.36
CA TYR A 34 -5.44 18.40 3.68
C TYR A 34 -5.29 19.89 3.91
N ALA A 35 -6.40 20.63 3.88
CA ALA A 35 -6.39 22.08 4.03
C ALA A 35 -6.46 22.54 5.50
N ASP A 36 -6.92 21.66 6.38
CA ASP A 36 -7.05 21.94 7.80
C ASP A 36 -5.66 22.02 8.43
N LYS A 37 -5.51 22.92 9.40
CA LYS A 37 -4.24 23.16 10.11
C LYS A 37 -4.23 22.52 11.50
N VAL A 38 -5.10 21.54 11.70
CA VAL A 38 -5.33 20.89 12.98
C VAL A 38 -5.04 19.40 12.89
N LYS A 39 -4.84 18.80 14.05
CA LYS A 39 -4.76 17.35 14.23
C LYS A 39 -6.16 16.76 14.48
N ALA A 40 -6.24 15.44 14.57
CA ALA A 40 -7.46 14.71 14.90
C ALA A 40 -8.09 15.17 16.23
N ASP A 41 -7.26 15.52 17.21
CA ASP A 41 -7.67 16.04 18.52
C ASP A 41 -8.12 17.51 18.50
N LYS A 42 -8.20 18.11 17.31
CA LYS A 42 -8.54 19.53 17.05
C LYS A 42 -7.51 20.55 17.55
N SER A 43 -6.37 20.11 18.08
CA SER A 43 -5.26 21.03 18.38
C SER A 43 -4.51 21.41 17.10
N TRP A 44 -3.88 22.58 17.10
CA TRP A 44 -3.15 23.08 15.93
C TRP A 44 -1.90 22.24 15.64
N CYS A 45 -1.54 22.15 14.36
CA CYS A 45 -0.34 21.45 13.91
C CYS A 45 0.96 22.17 14.30
N ASP A 46 0.88 23.44 14.66
CA ASP A 46 1.97 24.21 15.25
C ASP A 46 1.44 25.35 16.14
N ASN A 47 2.36 25.94 16.89
CA ASN A 47 2.08 27.01 17.85
C ASN A 47 2.31 28.42 17.28
N SER A 48 2.49 28.58 15.96
CA SER A 48 2.67 29.90 15.34
C SER A 48 1.35 30.69 15.37
N PRO A 49 1.39 32.03 15.44
CA PRO A 49 0.17 32.85 15.56
C PRO A 49 -0.82 32.69 14.39
N SER A 50 -0.32 32.41 13.19
CA SER A 50 -1.14 32.22 11.98
C SER A 50 -1.50 30.77 11.69
N HIS A 51 -0.91 29.84 12.45
CA HIS A 51 -0.88 28.40 12.24
C HIS A 51 -0.46 28.02 10.81
N ALA A 52 0.67 27.35 10.65
CA ALA A 52 1.06 26.80 9.36
C ALA A 52 0.23 25.55 9.04
N ALA A 53 0.37 25.10 7.79
CA ALA A 53 -0.09 23.79 7.38
C ALA A 53 0.59 22.69 8.21
N CYS A 54 -0.05 21.53 8.31
CA CYS A 54 0.57 20.38 8.93
C CYS A 54 1.75 19.87 8.09
N SER A 55 2.68 19.16 8.73
CA SER A 55 3.82 18.51 8.09
C SER A 55 3.59 17.00 8.05
N PRO A 56 2.92 16.45 7.03
CA PRO A 56 2.44 15.07 7.07
C PRO A 56 3.58 14.04 7.06
N ALA A 57 3.49 13.07 7.97
CA ALA A 57 4.19 11.80 7.97
C ALA A 57 3.17 10.69 7.68
N PHE A 58 3.46 9.85 6.70
CA PHE A 58 2.54 8.85 6.16
C PHE A 58 2.98 7.45 6.55
N GLU A 59 2.04 6.65 7.05
CA GLU A 59 2.20 5.21 7.24
C GLU A 59 1.12 4.47 6.45
N PHE A 60 1.55 3.75 5.41
CA PHE A 60 0.68 2.91 4.59
C PHE A 60 0.78 1.44 5.00
N CYS A 61 -0.37 0.78 5.03
CA CYS A 61 -0.49 -0.64 5.31
C CYS A 61 -1.52 -1.28 4.38
N LEU A 62 -1.24 -2.50 3.93
CA LEU A 62 -2.19 -3.36 3.25
C LEU A 62 -2.40 -4.62 4.08
N ARG A 63 -3.66 -4.92 4.42
CA ARG A 63 -4.01 -6.07 5.27
C ARG A 63 -5.32 -6.72 4.85
N PRO A 64 -5.53 -8.01 5.18
CA PRO A 64 -6.87 -8.58 5.15
C PRO A 64 -7.85 -7.78 6.02
N PHE A 65 -9.11 -7.67 5.60
CA PHE A 65 -10.14 -6.91 6.33
C PHE A 65 -10.28 -7.32 7.80
N TYR A 66 -10.24 -8.63 8.08
CA TYR A 66 -10.40 -9.18 9.44
C TYR A 66 -9.10 -9.20 10.26
N SER A 67 -7.95 -8.89 9.66
CA SER A 67 -6.68 -8.82 10.36
C SER A 67 -6.46 -7.40 10.89
N GLN A 68 -6.10 -7.24 12.16
CA GLN A 68 -5.62 -5.94 12.65
C GLN A 68 -4.13 -5.72 12.39
N GLN A 69 -3.41 -6.76 11.97
CA GLN A 69 -1.96 -6.72 11.80
C GLN A 69 -1.58 -6.41 10.35
N CYS A 70 -0.64 -5.49 10.20
CA CYS A 70 0.03 -5.16 8.95
C CYS A 70 1.27 -6.04 8.78
N ASP A 71 1.32 -6.84 7.72
CA ASP A 71 2.51 -7.66 7.41
C ASP A 71 3.66 -6.79 6.88
N THR A 72 3.32 -5.70 6.18
CA THR A 72 4.29 -4.73 5.67
C THR A 72 3.71 -3.34 5.82
N THR A 73 4.53 -2.44 6.36
CA THR A 73 4.21 -1.02 6.46
C THR A 73 5.25 -0.21 5.71
N TYR A 74 4.79 0.87 5.08
CA TYR A 74 5.66 1.84 4.43
C TYR A 74 5.51 3.18 5.12
N LYS A 75 6.64 3.73 5.55
CA LYS A 75 6.71 5.03 6.21
C LYS A 75 7.54 6.01 5.39
N PHE A 76 7.01 7.19 5.15
CA PHE A 76 7.69 8.32 4.51
C PHE A 76 6.96 9.62 4.85
N GLY A 77 7.55 10.77 4.57
CA GLY A 77 6.96 12.06 4.92
C GLY A 77 7.91 12.93 5.72
N SER A 78 7.37 13.78 6.58
CA SER A 78 8.15 14.53 7.57
C SER A 78 9.10 13.58 8.36
N PRO A 79 10.37 13.96 8.61
CA PRO A 79 10.94 15.31 8.52
C PRO A 79 11.50 15.71 7.15
N ASP A 80 11.31 14.92 6.08
CA ASP A 80 11.86 15.28 4.77
C ASP A 80 11.29 16.65 4.31
N PRO A 81 12.12 17.61 3.85
CA PRO A 81 11.71 19.00 3.63
C PRO A 81 10.52 19.20 2.71
N GLN A 82 10.34 18.32 1.72
CA GLN A 82 9.24 18.39 0.76
C GLN A 82 7.84 18.16 1.39
N TYR A 83 7.79 17.70 2.64
CA TYR A 83 6.56 17.45 3.38
C TYR A 83 6.35 18.40 4.57
N GLN A 84 7.18 19.43 4.71
CA GLN A 84 7.04 20.39 5.80
C GLN A 84 6.02 21.47 5.43
N HIS A 85 4.98 21.62 6.26
CA HIS A 85 3.95 22.65 6.13
C HIS A 85 3.29 22.71 4.74
N VAL A 86 2.76 21.57 4.28
CA VAL A 86 2.14 21.45 2.96
C VAL A 86 0.69 20.96 3.05
N ASN A 87 -0.22 21.67 2.38
CA ASN A 87 -1.65 21.30 2.29
C ASN A 87 -1.96 20.38 1.12
N ASN A 88 -1.10 20.37 0.10
CA ASN A 88 -1.27 19.54 -1.10
C ASN A 88 0.08 19.02 -1.57
N ILE A 89 0.13 17.73 -1.91
CA ILE A 89 1.32 17.07 -2.43
C ILE A 89 0.92 16.32 -3.70
N SER A 90 1.68 16.49 -4.78
CA SER A 90 1.66 15.60 -5.93
C SER A 90 2.90 14.72 -5.88
N PHE A 91 2.71 13.41 -5.70
CA PHE A 91 3.81 12.49 -5.43
C PHE A 91 4.59 12.13 -6.70
N SER A 92 5.91 12.24 -6.62
CA SER A 92 6.81 11.82 -7.68
C SER A 92 7.11 10.32 -7.63
N ALA A 93 7.99 9.84 -8.52
CA ALA A 93 8.49 8.46 -8.49
C ALA A 93 9.32 8.12 -7.23
N LYS A 94 9.82 9.14 -6.50
CA LYS A 94 10.53 8.97 -5.23
C LYS A 94 9.71 9.59 -4.09
N LEU A 95 9.42 8.80 -3.07
CA LEU A 95 8.73 9.23 -1.85
C LEU A 95 9.71 9.67 -0.77
N SER A 96 10.89 9.07 -0.74
CA SER A 96 12.01 9.48 0.11
C SER A 96 13.33 9.07 -0.55
N SER A 97 14.45 9.28 0.14
CA SER A 97 15.77 8.80 -0.31
C SER A 97 15.84 7.27 -0.47
N LYS A 98 14.99 6.51 0.21
CA LYS A 98 15.01 5.04 0.27
C LYS A 98 13.75 4.37 -0.28
N LEU A 99 12.72 5.14 -0.61
CA LEU A 99 11.41 4.60 -1.00
C LEU A 99 10.93 5.19 -2.32
N THR A 100 10.53 4.30 -3.22
CA THR A 100 9.95 4.62 -4.52
C THR A 100 8.43 4.60 -4.49
N ASN A 101 7.83 5.17 -5.54
CA ASN A 101 6.40 5.10 -5.85
C ASN A 101 6.25 4.38 -7.20
N PRO A 102 5.58 3.22 -7.28
CA PRO A 102 4.65 2.63 -6.32
C PRO A 102 5.29 1.92 -5.11
N LEU A 103 4.51 1.79 -4.03
CA LEU A 103 4.75 0.88 -2.91
C LEU A 103 4.43 -0.56 -3.34
N GLN A 104 5.24 -1.54 -2.94
CA GLN A 104 5.10 -2.93 -3.39
C GLN A 104 4.83 -3.90 -2.22
N PHE A 105 3.57 -4.20 -1.96
CA PHE A 105 3.19 -5.18 -0.95
C PHE A 105 3.26 -6.59 -1.52
N THR A 106 3.96 -7.49 -0.84
CA THR A 106 4.02 -8.92 -1.20
C THR A 106 3.31 -9.74 -0.15
N LEU A 107 2.26 -10.44 -0.56
CA LEU A 107 1.36 -11.22 0.27
C LEU A 107 1.51 -12.70 -0.08
N LYS A 108 1.37 -13.58 0.91
CA LYS A 108 1.36 -15.03 0.64
C LYS A 108 0.18 -15.44 -0.25
N GLN A 109 -0.96 -14.79 -0.08
CA GLN A 109 -2.18 -15.01 -0.84
C GLN A 109 -3.05 -13.76 -0.82
N TRP A 110 -3.82 -13.53 -1.87
CA TRP A 110 -4.86 -12.49 -1.89
C TRP A 110 -6.11 -12.99 -1.18
N GLN A 111 -6.77 -12.11 -0.43
CA GLN A 111 -8.09 -12.40 0.13
C GLN A 111 -9.15 -11.60 -0.62
N GLN A 112 -10.39 -12.08 -0.58
CA GLN A 112 -11.51 -11.43 -1.25
C GLN A 112 -11.72 -9.98 -0.79
N LEU A 113 -11.37 -9.67 0.46
CA LEU A 113 -11.47 -8.35 1.07
C LEU A 113 -10.11 -7.93 1.66
N MET A 114 -9.47 -7.00 0.98
CA MET A 114 -8.24 -6.36 1.43
C MET A 114 -8.53 -4.90 1.79
N VAL A 115 -7.80 -4.38 2.77
CA VAL A 115 -7.90 -3.00 3.24
C VAL A 115 -6.55 -2.33 3.09
N LEU A 116 -6.50 -1.29 2.27
CA LEU A 116 -5.41 -0.32 2.26
C LEU A 116 -5.73 0.75 3.30
N SER A 117 -4.85 0.98 4.25
CA SER A 117 -4.96 2.07 5.22
C SER A 117 -3.79 3.04 5.08
N ALA A 118 -4.08 4.32 5.30
CA ALA A 118 -3.07 5.35 5.49
C ALA A 118 -3.32 6.07 6.81
N THR A 119 -2.35 5.99 7.71
CA THR A 119 -2.30 6.81 8.91
C THR A 119 -1.42 8.01 8.60
N VAL A 120 -1.93 9.22 8.84
CA VAL A 120 -1.19 10.45 8.63
C VAL A 120 -1.05 11.16 9.96
N THR A 121 0.18 11.49 10.32
CA THR A 121 0.55 12.21 11.56
C THR A 121 1.29 13.49 11.21
N ASN A 122 1.32 14.45 12.13
CA ASN A 122 2.04 15.70 11.97
C ASN A 122 3.47 15.57 12.51
N GLN A 123 4.46 16.00 11.73
CA GLN A 123 5.91 16.07 12.02
C GLN A 123 6.64 14.74 12.20
N ASP A 124 6.06 13.80 12.95
CA ASP A 124 6.63 12.49 13.28
C ASP A 124 5.55 11.40 13.24
N TYR A 125 5.89 10.17 13.63
CA TYR A 125 4.95 9.03 13.67
C TYR A 125 4.30 8.82 15.06
N ASN A 126 4.27 9.84 15.91
CA ASN A 126 3.67 9.73 17.24
C ASN A 126 2.12 9.76 17.13
N PRO A 127 1.39 8.80 17.73
CA PRO A 127 -0.08 8.82 17.73
C PRO A 127 -0.71 10.10 18.31
N SER A 128 -0.04 10.81 19.23
CA SER A 128 -0.55 12.10 19.73
C SER A 128 -0.53 13.21 18.67
N ASN A 129 0.20 12.98 17.57
CA ASN A 129 0.28 13.86 16.42
C ASN A 129 -0.63 13.42 15.27
N LEU A 130 -1.58 12.50 15.52
CA LEU A 130 -2.50 12.02 14.51
C LEU A 130 -3.23 13.17 13.81
N ILE A 131 -3.14 13.22 12.48
CA ILE A 131 -4.00 14.05 11.64
C ILE A 131 -5.27 13.25 11.35
N ASP A 132 -5.12 12.05 10.78
CA ASP A 132 -6.24 11.15 10.53
C ASP A 132 -5.77 9.73 10.18
N THR A 133 -6.70 8.77 10.17
CA THR A 133 -6.53 7.44 9.60
C THR A 133 -7.65 7.17 8.60
N VAL A 134 -7.28 6.91 7.36
CA VAL A 134 -8.23 6.64 6.26
C VAL A 134 -8.02 5.25 5.71
N THR A 135 -9.09 4.63 5.22
CA THR A 135 -9.07 3.27 4.69
C THR A 135 -9.81 3.15 3.37
N TYR A 136 -9.36 2.23 2.52
CA TYR A 136 -9.98 1.87 1.26
C TYR A 136 -10.10 0.35 1.19
N THR A 137 -11.32 -0.12 1.02
CA THR A 137 -11.61 -1.55 0.89
C THR A 137 -11.51 -1.96 -0.58
N MET A 138 -10.51 -2.78 -0.88
CA MET A 138 -10.35 -3.45 -2.17
C MET A 138 -11.24 -4.70 -2.17
N SER A 139 -12.47 -4.55 -2.65
CA SER A 139 -13.42 -5.65 -2.80
C SER A 139 -13.41 -6.18 -4.23
N SER A 140 -13.56 -7.49 -4.38
CA SER A 140 -13.70 -8.16 -5.70
C SER A 140 -12.52 -7.97 -6.66
N VAL A 141 -11.35 -7.59 -6.15
CA VAL A 141 -10.11 -7.54 -6.94
C VAL A 141 -9.61 -8.97 -7.13
N ASN A 142 -9.45 -9.38 -8.38
CA ASN A 142 -8.84 -10.65 -8.73
C ASN A 142 -7.41 -10.40 -9.20
N PRO A 143 -6.38 -10.97 -8.52
CA PRO A 143 -5.00 -10.84 -8.97
C PRO A 143 -4.84 -11.30 -10.42
N ALA A 144 -4.23 -10.46 -11.26
CA ALA A 144 -3.89 -10.84 -12.62
C ALA A 144 -2.80 -11.93 -12.63
N ILE A 145 -2.70 -12.67 -13.73
CA ILE A 145 -1.71 -13.75 -13.87
C ILE A 145 -0.25 -13.27 -13.81
N SER A 146 0.01 -11.99 -14.12
CA SER A 146 1.34 -11.39 -14.12
C SER A 146 1.24 -9.87 -14.05
N GLU A 147 2.35 -9.20 -13.75
CA GLU A 147 2.42 -7.73 -13.72
C GLU A 147 1.97 -7.09 -15.04
N LYS A 148 2.37 -7.67 -16.17
CA LYS A 148 2.07 -7.13 -17.51
C LYS A 148 0.58 -7.23 -17.85
N ALA A 149 -0.13 -8.20 -17.26
CA ALA A 149 -1.56 -8.40 -17.47
C ALA A 149 -2.43 -7.60 -16.49
N ALA A 150 -1.82 -6.98 -15.47
CA ALA A 150 -2.54 -6.21 -14.46
C ALA A 150 -2.80 -4.78 -14.94
N ASN A 151 -4.04 -4.32 -14.77
CA ASN A 151 -4.43 -2.95 -15.06
C ASN A 151 -4.34 -2.08 -13.81
N TRP A 152 -4.07 -0.79 -14.00
CA TRP A 152 -4.15 0.19 -12.93
C TRP A 152 -5.60 0.58 -12.68
N GLU A 153 -6.04 0.45 -11.43
CA GLU A 153 -7.36 0.84 -10.96
C GLU A 153 -7.25 2.03 -9.99
N PRO A 154 -8.09 3.06 -10.12
CA PRO A 154 -8.04 4.22 -9.23
C PRO A 154 -8.56 3.87 -7.83
N PHE A 155 -8.06 4.58 -6.84
CA PHE A 155 -8.63 4.59 -5.50
C PHE A 155 -8.59 6.00 -4.90
N THR A 156 -9.48 6.24 -3.94
CA THR A 156 -9.46 7.44 -3.12
C THR A 156 -9.70 7.05 -1.67
N LEU A 157 -8.79 7.45 -0.80
CA LEU A 157 -8.91 7.36 0.64
C LEU A 157 -9.43 8.71 1.14
N THR A 158 -10.62 8.74 1.72
CA THR A 158 -11.21 9.95 2.31
C THR A 158 -11.59 9.70 3.75
N SER A 159 -11.49 10.73 4.58
CA SER A 159 -12.03 10.70 5.93
C SER A 159 -13.47 11.20 5.96
N GLU A 160 -14.30 10.63 6.82
CA GLU A 160 -15.60 11.20 7.17
C GLU A 160 -15.46 12.34 8.19
N ASN A 161 -14.34 12.37 8.93
CA ASN A 161 -14.11 13.27 10.06
C ASN A 161 -13.24 14.48 9.72
N SER A 162 -12.66 14.49 8.52
CA SER A 162 -11.79 15.57 8.03
C SER A 162 -11.87 15.71 6.51
N VAL A 163 -11.39 16.84 5.99
CA VAL A 163 -11.26 17.06 4.54
C VAL A 163 -10.03 16.38 3.93
N MET A 164 -9.41 15.43 4.64
CA MET A 164 -8.23 14.72 4.16
C MET A 164 -8.58 13.77 3.02
N SER A 165 -7.83 13.84 1.93
CA SER A 165 -7.94 12.89 0.82
C SER A 165 -6.56 12.43 0.33
N ILE A 166 -6.43 11.14 0.05
CA ILE A 166 -5.28 10.57 -0.68
C ILE A 166 -5.81 9.86 -1.92
N GLU A 167 -5.32 10.27 -3.08
CA GLU A 167 -5.66 9.69 -4.38
C GLU A 167 -4.52 8.81 -4.87
N GLY A 168 -4.85 7.71 -5.53
CA GLY A 168 -3.85 6.85 -6.13
C GLY A 168 -4.41 5.88 -7.16
N VAL A 169 -3.53 5.02 -7.66
CA VAL A 169 -3.91 3.86 -8.48
C VAL A 169 -3.23 2.61 -7.91
N PHE A 170 -3.86 1.45 -8.05
CA PHE A 170 -3.29 0.17 -7.65
C PHE A 170 -3.37 -0.84 -8.78
N LYS A 171 -2.51 -1.86 -8.75
CA LYS A 171 -2.65 -3.07 -9.57
C LYS A 171 -2.21 -4.28 -8.76
N VAL A 172 -2.84 -5.43 -8.99
CA VAL A 172 -2.61 -6.67 -8.23
C VAL A 172 -2.34 -7.82 -9.18
N PHE A 173 -1.32 -8.61 -8.90
CA PHE A 173 -0.91 -9.73 -9.74
C PHE A 173 -0.21 -10.84 -8.96
N ASN A 174 -0.22 -12.05 -9.52
CA ASN A 174 0.56 -13.18 -9.05
C ASN A 174 2.04 -12.98 -9.41
N SER A 175 2.91 -13.28 -8.45
CA SER A 175 4.37 -13.20 -8.56
C SER A 175 4.97 -14.56 -8.23
N PRO A 176 6.01 -15.02 -8.97
CA PRO A 176 6.72 -16.22 -8.59
C PRO A 176 7.32 -16.04 -7.19
N LEU A 177 7.28 -17.07 -6.33
CA LEU A 177 8.09 -17.04 -5.11
C LEU A 177 9.57 -17.06 -5.50
N VAL A 178 10.29 -16.01 -5.13
CA VAL A 178 11.75 -15.98 -5.21
C VAL A 178 12.27 -16.73 -3.98
N HIS A 179 12.89 -17.89 -4.20
CA HIS A 179 13.58 -18.67 -3.18
C HIS A 179 14.96 -18.11 -2.87
#